data_AF-A0A6A6I0H0-F1
#
_entry.id   AF-A0A6A6I0H0-F1
#
_cell.length_a   1.000
_cell.length_b   1.000
_cell.length_c   1.000
_cell.angle_alpha   90.00
_cell.angle_beta   90.00
_cell.angle_gamma   90.00
#
_symmetry.space_group_name_H-M   'P 1'
#
loop_
_entity.id
_entity.type
_entity.pdbx_description
1 polymer ?
#
loop_
_entity_poly.entity_id
_entity_poly.type
_entity_poly.pdbx_seq_one_letter_code
_entity_poly.pdbx_strand_id
1 'polypeptide(L)'
;MGPAGDGFDPECAIERDASRLPSVPALSSSPTAYPGCCLALSAPLLQRLCSLLPPTPSLTLSIGSGAGLLEALLLEHHALNLIGVDVHPTPNRYLPCTHHRTVPGTRFLEPLAANAPAWLFVYPRRVALVEEYLDAYGKGSVERVVWIGPRADWDDYKGCFGRGWHVRLESADELGGRAWELVAVARRMHA
;
A
#
# COMPACT_ATOMS: atom_id res chain seq x y z
N MET A 1 1.17 7.95 32.29
CA MET A 1 0.65 6.74 31.62
C MET A 1 -0.79 7.04 31.24
N GLY A 2 -0.98 7.71 30.10
CA GLY A 2 -2.32 8.01 29.56
C GLY A 2 -2.71 6.92 28.56
N PRO A 3 -4.00 6.60 28.41
CA PRO A 3 -4.43 5.60 27.44
C PRO A 3 -4.10 6.12 26.03
N ALA A 4 -3.57 5.22 25.20
CA ALA A 4 -3.49 5.44 23.76
C ALA A 4 -4.92 5.72 23.28
N GLY A 5 -5.16 6.91 22.76
CA GLY A 5 -6.42 7.22 22.11
C GLY A 5 -6.55 6.28 20.93
N ASP A 6 -7.56 5.43 20.96
CA ASP A 6 -8.01 4.68 19.81
C ASP A 6 -8.17 5.69 18.67
N GLY A 7 -7.42 5.51 17.58
CA GLY A 7 -7.43 6.37 16.39
C GLY A 7 -8.74 6.28 15.62
N PHE A 8 -9.86 6.34 16.34
CA PHE A 8 -11.22 6.33 15.85
C PHE A 8 -11.52 7.73 15.33
N ASP A 9 -11.44 7.90 14.01
CA ASP A 9 -11.91 9.09 13.32
C ASP A 9 -13.45 9.03 13.27
N PRO A 10 -14.18 9.87 14.05
CA PRO A 10 -15.64 9.85 14.09
C PRO A 10 -16.27 10.32 12.78
N GLU A 11 -15.53 10.93 11.85
CA GLU A 11 -16.07 11.25 10.51
C GLU A 11 -16.06 10.03 9.58
N CYS A 12 -15.24 9.00 9.87
CA CYS A 12 -15.37 7.69 9.24
C CYS A 12 -16.62 6.92 9.73
N ALA A 13 -17.19 7.34 10.86
CA ALA A 13 -18.42 6.79 11.42
C ALA A 13 -19.70 7.29 10.72
N ILE A 14 -19.58 8.18 9.72
CA ILE A 14 -20.59 8.17 8.65
C ILE A 14 -20.27 6.91 7.86
N GLU A 15 -20.89 5.79 8.26
CA GLU A 15 -20.88 4.53 7.54
C GLU A 15 -21.02 4.83 6.05
N ARG A 16 -19.91 4.82 5.32
CA ARG A 16 -19.95 4.62 3.89
C ARG A 16 -20.38 3.18 3.74
N ASP A 17 -21.68 2.99 3.81
CA ASP A 17 -22.36 1.75 3.49
C ASP A 17 -21.67 1.19 2.25
N ALA A 18 -21.18 -0.04 2.33
CA ALA A 18 -20.50 -0.69 1.22
C ALA A 18 -21.38 -0.66 -0.05
N SER A 19 -22.71 -0.55 0.11
CA SER A 19 -23.68 -0.37 -0.98
C SER A 19 -23.56 0.95 -1.77
N ARG A 20 -22.84 1.95 -1.23
CA ARG A 20 -22.66 3.29 -1.83
C ARG A 20 -21.26 3.53 -2.39
N LEU A 21 -20.36 2.56 -2.28
CA LEU A 21 -19.04 2.68 -2.87
C LEU A 21 -19.15 2.67 -4.41
N PRO A 22 -18.37 3.49 -5.13
CA PRO A 22 -18.30 3.42 -6.57
C PRO A 22 -17.82 2.03 -6.99
N SER A 23 -18.37 1.49 -8.09
CA SER A 23 -17.82 0.29 -8.69
C SER A 23 -16.40 0.53 -9.20
N VAL A 24 -15.53 -0.48 -9.07
CA VAL A 24 -14.20 -0.44 -9.67
C VAL A 24 -14.31 -0.69 -11.19
N PRO A 25 -13.39 -0.14 -12.00
CA PRO A 25 -13.39 -0.35 -13.44
C PRO A 25 -12.93 -1.78 -13.78
N ALA A 26 -13.51 -2.35 -14.84
CA ALA A 26 -12.96 -3.55 -15.46
C ALA A 26 -11.56 -3.26 -16.05
N LEU A 27 -10.56 -4.03 -15.65
CA LEU A 27 -9.19 -3.85 -16.11
C LEU A 27 -8.96 -4.53 -17.47
N SER A 28 -8.22 -3.84 -18.33
CA SER A 28 -7.74 -4.40 -19.60
C SER A 28 -6.40 -5.13 -19.43
N SER A 29 -5.93 -5.80 -20.48
CA SER A 29 -4.57 -6.36 -20.52
C SER A 29 -3.47 -5.31 -20.61
N SER A 30 -3.81 -4.08 -21.04
CA SER A 30 -2.86 -2.98 -21.20
C SER A 30 -2.91 -2.00 -20.02
N PRO A 31 -1.78 -1.40 -19.63
CA PRO A 31 -1.71 -0.43 -18.54
C PRO A 31 -2.47 0.87 -18.87
N THR A 32 -3.54 1.14 -18.12
CA THR A 32 -4.42 2.31 -18.30
C THR A 32 -4.36 3.21 -17.08
N ALA A 33 -4.22 4.51 -17.28
CA ALA A 33 -4.26 5.49 -16.19
C ALA A 33 -5.71 5.73 -15.76
N TYR A 34 -5.96 5.71 -14.45
CA TYR A 34 -7.28 5.98 -13.87
C TYR A 34 -7.21 7.19 -12.94
N PRO A 35 -8.21 8.09 -12.97
CA PRO A 35 -8.27 9.21 -12.03
C PRO A 35 -8.20 8.74 -10.57
N GLY A 36 -7.28 9.31 -9.80
CA GLY A 36 -7.11 8.97 -8.38
C GLY A 36 -6.20 7.76 -8.11
N CYS A 37 -5.58 7.16 -9.12
CA CYS A 37 -4.53 6.15 -8.95
C CYS A 37 -3.23 6.62 -9.62
N CYS A 38 -2.11 6.48 -8.92
CA CYS A 38 -0.79 6.85 -9.43
C CYS A 38 -0.25 5.85 -10.47
N LEU A 39 -0.68 4.59 -10.39
CA LEU A 39 -0.28 3.55 -11.33
C LEU A 39 -1.21 3.53 -12.55
N ALA A 40 -0.63 3.22 -13.70
CA ALA A 40 -1.43 2.70 -14.80
C ALA A 40 -1.77 1.22 -14.51
N LEU A 41 -3.06 0.93 -14.35
CA LEU A 41 -3.54 -0.38 -13.91
C LEU A 41 -3.86 -1.28 -15.11
N SER A 42 -3.60 -2.57 -14.95
CA SER A 42 -3.96 -3.63 -15.89
C SER A 42 -4.25 -4.91 -15.12
N ALA A 43 -4.97 -5.84 -15.73
CA ALA A 43 -5.26 -7.14 -15.12
C ALA A 43 -3.97 -7.94 -14.81
N PRO A 44 -2.94 -8.01 -15.70
CA PRO A 44 -1.68 -8.68 -15.39
C PRO A 44 -0.95 -8.05 -14.19
N LEU A 45 -0.93 -6.71 -14.09
CA LEU A 45 -0.29 -6.02 -12.98
C LEU A 45 -0.97 -6.37 -11.66
N LEU A 46 -2.31 -6.31 -11.63
CA LEU A 46 -3.08 -6.65 -10.45
C LEU A 46 -2.82 -8.10 -10.01
N GLN A 47 -2.90 -9.05 -10.96
CA GLN A 47 -2.63 -10.47 -10.70
C GLN A 47 -1.22 -10.66 -10.13
N ARG A 48 -0.22 -9.94 -10.65
CA ARG A 48 1.14 -10.01 -10.13
C ARG A 48 1.22 -9.47 -8.72
N LEU A 49 0.66 -8.30 -8.44
CA LEU A 49 0.67 -7.71 -7.09
C LEU A 49 0.01 -8.65 -6.08
N CYS A 50 -1.12 -9.27 -6.42
CA CYS A 50 -1.76 -10.27 -5.58
C CYS A 50 -0.86 -11.48 -5.28
N SER A 51 -0.05 -11.93 -6.24
CA SER A 51 0.93 -13.00 -6.00
C SER A 51 2.10 -12.59 -5.10
N LEU A 52 2.38 -11.29 -4.99
CA LEU A 52 3.43 -10.75 -4.13
C LEU A 52 2.94 -10.50 -2.70
N LEU A 53 1.65 -10.25 -2.51
CA LEU A 53 1.05 -10.00 -1.21
C LEU A 53 0.67 -11.31 -0.50
N PRO A 54 0.73 -11.37 0.84
CA PRO A 54 0.29 -12.55 1.57
C PRO A 54 -1.24 -12.71 1.48
N PRO A 55 -1.76 -13.94 1.35
CA PRO A 55 -3.20 -14.19 1.34
C PRO A 55 -3.81 -14.02 2.75
N THR A 56 -5.13 -13.88 2.80
CA THR A 56 -5.90 -13.96 4.06
C THR A 56 -5.53 -15.24 4.84
N PRO A 57 -5.32 -15.15 6.18
CA PRO A 57 -5.68 -14.05 7.08
C PRO A 57 -4.62 -12.95 7.26
N SER A 58 -3.44 -13.08 6.65
CA SER A 58 -2.33 -12.15 6.87
C SER A 58 -2.62 -10.74 6.37
N LEU A 59 -2.38 -9.75 7.23
CA LEU A 59 -2.65 -8.35 6.92
C LEU A 59 -1.59 -7.74 6.00
N THR A 60 -2.03 -7.03 4.97
CA THR A 60 -1.25 -6.06 4.21
C THR A 60 -1.68 -4.65 4.58
N LEU A 61 -0.73 -3.77 4.89
CA LEU A 61 -0.99 -2.34 5.07
C LEU A 61 -0.57 -1.56 3.81
N SER A 62 -1.51 -0.93 3.11
CA SER A 62 -1.21 -0.03 1.98
C SER A 62 -1.08 1.40 2.49
N ILE A 63 0.13 1.94 2.46
CA ILE A 63 0.47 3.23 3.07
C ILE A 63 0.51 4.31 1.99
N GLY A 64 -0.30 5.34 2.15
CA GLY A 64 -0.56 6.35 1.13
C GLY A 64 -1.55 5.86 0.07
N SER A 65 -2.64 5.21 0.48
CA SER A 65 -3.61 4.55 -0.42
C SER A 65 -4.36 5.52 -1.35
N GLY A 66 -4.30 6.83 -1.11
CA GLY A 66 -4.93 7.84 -1.94
C GLY A 66 -6.44 7.61 -2.05
N ALA A 67 -6.96 7.56 -3.28
CA ALA A 67 -8.38 7.33 -3.50
C ALA A 67 -8.84 5.91 -3.15
N GLY A 68 -7.92 4.96 -2.94
CA GLY A 68 -8.22 3.57 -2.60
C GLY A 68 -8.55 2.66 -3.79
N LEU A 69 -8.35 3.12 -5.03
CA LEU A 69 -8.77 2.39 -6.23
C LEU A 69 -7.99 1.07 -6.41
N LEU A 70 -6.66 1.12 -6.24
CA LEU A 70 -5.82 -0.08 -6.36
C LEU A 70 -6.22 -1.11 -5.31
N GLU A 71 -6.37 -0.66 -4.07
CA GLU A 71 -6.72 -1.49 -2.93
C GLU A 71 -8.09 -2.14 -3.10
N ALA A 72 -9.09 -1.41 -3.59
CA ALA A 72 -10.40 -1.95 -3.88
C ALA A 72 -10.35 -3.04 -4.97
N LEU A 73 -9.56 -2.82 -6.04
CA LEU A 73 -9.34 -3.84 -7.08
C LEU A 73 -8.65 -5.09 -6.52
N LEU A 74 -7.63 -4.92 -5.66
CA LEU A 74 -6.93 -6.03 -5.01
C LEU A 74 -7.88 -6.87 -4.12
N LEU A 75 -8.80 -6.20 -3.40
CA LEU A 75 -9.80 -6.85 -2.54
C LEU A 75 -10.91 -7.55 -3.34
N GLU A 76 -11.34 -7.00 -4.48
CA GLU A 76 -12.40 -7.59 -5.30
C GLU A 76 -11.95 -8.88 -5.99
N HIS A 77 -10.72 -8.91 -6.49
CA HIS A 77 -10.24 -10.01 -7.32
C HIS A 77 -9.56 -11.14 -6.53
N HIS A 78 -9.19 -10.92 -5.26
CA HIS A 78 -8.39 -11.87 -4.49
C HIS A 78 -8.72 -11.90 -3.00
N ALA A 79 -8.54 -13.06 -2.37
CA ALA A 79 -8.69 -13.24 -0.92
C ALA A 79 -7.50 -12.62 -0.17
N LEU A 80 -7.49 -11.29 -0.08
CA LEU A 80 -6.51 -10.48 0.65
C LEU A 80 -7.16 -9.85 1.88
N ASN A 81 -6.38 -9.73 2.95
CA ASN A 81 -6.72 -8.88 4.09
C ASN A 81 -5.87 -7.61 3.98
N LEU A 82 -6.44 -6.54 3.44
CA LEU A 82 -5.72 -5.30 3.13
C LEU A 82 -6.41 -4.10 3.78
N ILE A 83 -5.63 -3.24 4.44
CA ILE A 83 -6.11 -1.95 4.96
C ILE A 83 -5.32 -0.83 4.28
N GLY A 84 -6.04 0.11 3.65
CA GLY A 84 -5.48 1.36 3.13
C GLY A 84 -5.34 2.40 4.23
N VAL A 85 -4.24 3.14 4.22
CA VAL A 85 -3.94 4.24 5.14
C VAL A 85 -3.64 5.49 4.34
N ASP A 86 -4.31 6.60 4.66
CA ASP A 86 -3.96 7.92 4.11
C ASP A 86 -4.04 9.00 5.20
N VAL A 87 -3.68 10.24 4.86
CA VAL A 87 -3.73 11.38 5.76
C VAL A 87 -5.15 11.95 5.80
N HIS A 88 -5.62 12.36 6.97
CA HIS A 88 -6.88 13.11 7.11
C HIS A 88 -6.67 14.60 6.71
N PRO A 89 -7.59 15.20 5.92
CA PRO A 89 -8.76 14.59 5.29
C PRO A 89 -8.37 13.70 4.11
N THR A 90 -8.97 12.51 4.02
CA THR A 90 -8.60 11.49 3.04
C THR A 90 -9.27 11.72 1.67
N PRO A 91 -8.57 11.49 0.55
CA PRO A 91 -9.18 11.46 -0.77
C PRO A 91 -9.87 10.11 -1.09
N ASN A 92 -9.92 9.15 -0.14
CA ASN A 92 -10.50 7.83 -0.34
C ASN A 92 -11.93 7.90 -0.89
N ARG A 93 -12.21 7.08 -1.90
CA ARG A 93 -13.52 6.93 -2.56
C ARG A 93 -13.96 5.48 -2.65
N TYR A 94 -13.01 4.55 -2.75
CA TYR A 94 -13.28 3.16 -3.10
C TYR A 94 -13.22 2.19 -1.92
N LEU A 95 -12.54 2.54 -0.82
CA LEU A 95 -12.44 1.66 0.34
C LEU A 95 -13.55 1.93 1.36
N PRO A 96 -14.21 0.87 1.89
CA PRO A 96 -15.09 1.00 3.05
C PRO A 96 -14.29 1.33 4.30
N CYS A 97 -14.96 1.84 5.34
CA CYS A 97 -14.34 2.16 6.63
C CYS A 97 -13.64 0.95 7.30
N THR A 98 -14.11 -0.26 7.04
CA THR A 98 -13.50 -1.50 7.55
C THR A 98 -12.14 -1.80 6.93
N HIS A 99 -11.84 -1.23 5.76
CA HIS A 99 -10.58 -1.42 5.01
C HIS A 99 -9.80 -0.12 4.83
N HIS A 100 -10.13 0.95 5.57
CA HIS A 100 -9.48 2.25 5.43
C HIS A 100 -9.27 2.91 6.80
N ARG A 101 -8.08 3.44 7.02
CA ARG A 101 -7.70 4.18 8.23
C ARG A 101 -7.06 5.51 7.85
N THR A 102 -7.10 6.47 8.76
CA THR A 102 -6.47 7.78 8.58
C THR A 102 -5.42 8.07 9.64
N VAL A 103 -4.40 8.83 9.26
CA VAL A 103 -3.46 9.46 10.19
C VAL A 103 -3.62 10.98 10.15
N PRO A 104 -3.36 11.72 11.25
CA PRO A 104 -3.67 13.16 11.32
C PRO A 104 -2.73 14.06 10.52
N GLY A 105 -1.67 13.50 9.91
CA GLY A 105 -0.72 14.27 9.11
C GLY A 105 0.33 13.41 8.42
N THR A 106 1.08 14.00 7.50
CA THR A 106 2.06 13.31 6.65
C THR A 106 3.29 12.76 7.38
N ARG A 107 3.47 13.13 8.66
CA ARG A 107 4.56 12.68 9.55
C ARG A 107 4.12 11.65 10.59
N PHE A 108 2.84 11.30 10.60
CA PHE A 108 2.31 10.29 11.51
C PHE A 108 2.37 8.92 10.84
N LEU A 109 2.70 7.91 11.64
CA LEU A 109 2.74 6.51 11.22
C LEU A 109 1.52 5.79 11.77
N GLU A 110 0.97 4.84 11.02
CA GLU A 110 -0.13 3.98 11.46
C GLU A 110 0.43 2.83 12.33
N PRO A 111 0.08 2.76 13.64
CA PRO A 111 0.60 1.74 14.54
C PRO A 111 0.31 0.30 14.13
N LEU A 112 -0.74 0.06 13.33
CA LEU A 112 -1.05 -1.27 12.80
C LEU A 112 0.10 -1.86 11.96
N ALA A 113 1.00 -1.02 11.43
CA ALA A 113 2.20 -1.47 10.74
C ALA A 113 3.09 -2.39 11.59
N ALA A 114 3.11 -2.22 12.91
CA ALA A 114 3.84 -3.10 13.83
C ALA A 114 3.44 -4.58 13.70
N ASN A 115 2.18 -4.83 13.34
CA ASN A 115 1.57 -6.17 13.28
C ASN A 115 1.36 -6.67 11.85
N ALA A 116 1.52 -5.83 10.83
CA ALA A 116 1.29 -6.21 9.44
C ALA A 116 2.54 -6.92 8.86
N PRO A 117 2.44 -8.20 8.43
CA PRO A 117 3.56 -8.91 7.81
C PRO A 117 3.95 -8.37 6.43
N ALA A 118 3.07 -7.62 5.76
CA ALA A 118 3.35 -6.99 4.49
C ALA A 118 2.95 -5.51 4.46
N TRP A 119 3.81 -4.68 3.88
CA TRP A 119 3.49 -3.29 3.59
C TRP A 119 3.55 -3.04 2.08
N LEU A 120 2.68 -2.18 1.60
CA LEU A 120 2.63 -1.71 0.22
C LEU A 120 2.80 -0.18 0.21
N PHE A 121 3.81 0.30 -0.52
CA PHE A 121 4.03 1.70 -0.81
C PHE A 121 3.91 1.91 -2.32
N VAL A 122 2.97 2.74 -2.73
CA VAL A 122 2.78 3.11 -4.14
C VAL A 122 3.00 4.60 -4.29
N TYR A 123 3.99 4.97 -5.09
CA TYR A 123 4.40 6.36 -5.31
C TYR A 123 4.53 7.14 -3.99
N PRO A 124 5.28 6.64 -2.98
CA PRO A 124 5.48 7.39 -1.76
C PRO A 124 6.09 8.76 -2.10
N ARG A 125 5.59 9.82 -1.46
CA ARG A 125 5.97 11.20 -1.79
C ARG A 125 7.30 11.64 -1.18
N ARG A 126 7.84 10.85 -0.24
CA ARG A 126 9.09 11.16 0.45
C ARG A 126 9.78 9.88 0.89
N VAL A 127 11.10 9.83 0.70
CA VAL A 127 11.99 8.76 1.18
C VAL A 127 11.84 8.54 2.68
N ALA A 128 11.84 9.65 3.44
CA ALA A 128 11.69 9.65 4.89
C ALA A 128 10.42 8.94 5.40
N LEU A 129 9.36 8.79 4.59
CA LEU A 129 8.20 8.01 5.02
C LEU A 129 8.55 6.54 5.15
N VAL A 130 9.24 5.98 4.15
CA VAL A 130 9.64 4.57 4.14
C VAL A 130 10.68 4.32 5.23
N GLU A 131 11.63 5.25 5.43
CA GLU A 131 12.61 5.19 6.51
C GLU A 131 11.92 5.20 7.88
N GLU A 132 11.03 6.15 8.14
CA GLU A 132 10.33 6.27 9.43
C GLU A 132 9.49 5.00 9.75
N TYR A 133 8.82 4.39 8.76
CA TYR A 133 8.11 3.12 8.97
C TYR A 133 9.06 1.95 9.26
N LEU A 134 10.18 1.84 8.53
CA LEU A 134 11.17 0.78 8.74
C LEU A 134 11.90 0.94 10.08
N ASP A 135 12.21 2.17 10.49
CA ASP A 135 12.85 2.46 11.77
C ASP A 135 11.93 2.14 12.94
N ALA A 136 10.66 2.55 12.85
CA ALA A 136 9.68 2.33 13.91
C ALA A 136 9.22 0.87 14.02
N TYR A 137 8.99 0.20 12.89
CA TYR A 137 8.27 -1.08 12.85
C TYR A 137 8.98 -2.19 12.06
N GLY A 138 10.10 -1.90 11.38
CA GLY A 138 10.79 -2.84 10.49
C GLY A 138 11.38 -4.07 11.19
N LYS A 139 11.55 -3.99 12.52
CA LYS A 139 11.96 -5.12 13.38
C LYS A 139 10.78 -5.90 13.96
N GLY A 140 9.55 -5.48 13.68
CA GLY A 140 8.31 -6.09 14.15
C GLY A 140 7.86 -7.26 13.27
N SER A 141 6.57 -7.33 12.96
CA SER A 141 6.01 -8.45 12.19
C SER A 141 6.29 -8.39 10.69
N VAL A 142 6.73 -7.25 10.15
CA VAL A 142 6.92 -7.09 8.71
C VAL A 142 8.02 -8.03 8.18
N GLU A 143 7.67 -8.78 7.16
CA GLU A 143 8.56 -9.68 6.42
C GLU A 143 8.71 -9.27 4.97
N ARG A 144 7.76 -8.48 4.45
CA ARG A 144 7.72 -8.05 3.07
C ARG A 144 7.33 -6.59 2.96
N VAL A 145 8.10 -5.85 2.16
CA VAL A 145 7.72 -4.51 1.73
C VAL A 145 7.72 -4.50 0.21
N VAL A 146 6.60 -4.10 -0.38
CA VAL A 146 6.46 -3.86 -1.81
C VAL A 146 6.45 -2.36 -2.01
N TRP A 147 7.44 -1.87 -2.75
CA TRP A 147 7.53 -0.48 -3.18
C TRP A 147 7.30 -0.42 -4.68
N ILE A 148 6.47 0.51 -5.13
CA ILE A 148 6.18 0.73 -6.55
C ILE A 148 6.29 2.23 -6.84
N GLY A 149 7.04 2.59 -7.87
CA GLY A 149 7.24 3.99 -8.23
C GLY A 149 8.04 4.14 -9.52
N PRO A 150 8.35 5.39 -9.92
CA PRO A 150 9.21 5.64 -11.06
C PRO A 150 10.59 5.02 -10.85
N ARG A 151 11.14 4.38 -11.88
CA ARG A 151 12.48 3.83 -11.88
C ARG A 151 13.54 4.87 -11.52
N ALA A 152 13.35 6.12 -11.95
CA ALA A 152 14.25 7.23 -11.66
C ALA A 152 14.34 7.56 -10.16
N ASP A 153 13.26 7.32 -9.41
CA ASP A 153 13.21 7.65 -7.98
C ASP A 153 13.84 6.55 -7.12
N TRP A 154 13.97 5.32 -7.65
CA TRP A 154 14.43 4.17 -6.88
C TRP A 154 15.80 4.36 -6.22
N ASP A 155 16.69 5.11 -6.86
CA ASP A 155 18.02 5.38 -6.31
C ASP A 155 17.98 6.13 -4.98
N ASP A 156 16.93 6.93 -4.75
CA ASP A 156 16.71 7.63 -3.49
C ASP A 156 16.12 6.70 -2.41
N TYR A 157 15.34 5.67 -2.80
CA TYR A 157 14.66 4.75 -1.87
C TYR A 157 15.44 3.50 -1.52
N LYS A 158 16.39 3.06 -2.35
CA LYS A 158 17.14 1.81 -2.10
C LYS A 158 17.89 1.81 -0.77
N GLY A 159 18.29 3.00 -0.28
CA GLY A 159 18.99 3.18 0.99
C GLY A 159 18.14 2.83 2.22
N CYS A 160 16.81 2.93 2.12
CA CYS A 160 15.89 2.59 3.22
C CYS A 160 16.02 1.11 3.62
N PHE A 161 16.31 0.24 2.65
CA PHE A 161 16.38 -1.20 2.83
C PHE A 161 17.82 -1.67 3.10
N GLY A 162 18.36 -1.28 4.26
CA GLY A 162 19.71 -1.65 4.70
C GLY A 162 19.97 -3.17 4.76
N ARG A 163 21.06 -3.60 5.40
CA ARG A 163 21.55 -5.00 5.36
C ARG A 163 20.55 -6.07 5.85
N GLY A 164 19.50 -5.69 6.59
CA GLY A 164 18.44 -6.60 7.05
C GLY A 164 17.42 -7.00 5.99
N TRP A 165 17.51 -6.46 4.77
CA TRP A 165 16.54 -6.67 3.70
C TRP A 165 17.20 -7.13 2.41
N HIS A 166 16.65 -8.18 1.81
CA HIS A 166 16.97 -8.59 0.45
C HIS A 166 15.96 -7.97 -0.51
N VAL A 167 16.42 -7.07 -1.38
CA VAL A 167 15.56 -6.38 -2.35
C VAL A 167 15.71 -7.00 -3.74
N ARG A 168 14.61 -7.47 -4.30
CA ARG A 168 14.51 -7.85 -5.72
C ARG A 168 13.80 -6.75 -6.49
N LEU A 169 14.33 -6.40 -7.67
CA LEU A 169 13.73 -5.42 -8.57
C LEU A 169 13.09 -6.15 -9.75
N GLU A 170 11.88 -5.75 -10.11
CA GLU A 170 11.14 -6.21 -11.28
C GLU A 170 10.70 -5.00 -12.10
N SER A 171 10.87 -5.06 -13.41
CA SER A 171 10.39 -3.99 -14.30
C SER A 171 8.87 -4.03 -14.35
N ALA A 172 8.18 -2.90 -14.17
CA ALA A 172 6.72 -2.95 -14.08
C ALA A 172 6.06 -3.32 -15.42
N ASP A 173 6.64 -3.00 -16.57
CA ASP A 173 6.12 -3.41 -17.90
C ASP A 173 6.13 -4.93 -18.12
N GLU A 174 7.12 -5.65 -17.58
CA GLU A 174 7.12 -7.12 -17.56
C GLU A 174 5.97 -7.68 -16.71
N LEU A 175 5.47 -6.87 -15.78
CA LEU A 175 4.34 -7.19 -14.91
C LEU A 175 3.01 -6.64 -15.44
N GLY A 176 2.99 -5.92 -16.56
CA GLY A 176 1.81 -5.29 -17.14
C GLY A 176 1.55 -3.84 -16.72
N GLY A 177 2.48 -3.21 -16.02
CA GLY A 177 2.54 -1.77 -15.71
C GLY A 177 3.25 -0.95 -16.79
N ARG A 178 3.75 0.24 -16.45
CA ARG A 178 4.51 1.10 -17.40
C ARG A 178 6.01 0.79 -17.37
N ALA A 179 6.69 0.97 -18.50
CA ALA A 179 8.13 0.68 -18.61
C ALA A 179 9.04 1.58 -17.75
N TRP A 180 8.55 2.77 -17.38
CA TRP A 180 9.27 3.68 -16.50
C TRP A 180 8.99 3.42 -15.01
N GLU A 181 8.10 2.50 -14.67
CA GLU A 181 7.81 2.09 -13.30
C GLU A 181 8.67 0.87 -12.91
N LEU A 182 8.90 0.72 -11.61
CA LEU A 182 9.66 -0.37 -11.01
C LEU A 182 8.88 -0.92 -9.82
N VAL A 183 8.91 -2.24 -9.66
CA VAL A 183 8.43 -2.91 -8.45
C VAL A 183 9.64 -3.43 -7.68
N ALA A 184 9.87 -2.90 -6.50
CA ALA A 184 10.89 -3.38 -5.58
C ALA A 184 10.22 -4.22 -4.48
N VAL A 185 10.64 -5.48 -4.38
CA VAL A 185 10.15 -6.43 -3.37
C VAL A 185 11.27 -6.67 -2.37
N ALA A 186 11.18 -6.00 -1.22
CA ALA A 186 12.08 -6.22 -0.10
C ALA A 186 11.54 -7.35 0.78
N ARG A 187 12.40 -8.35 1.05
CA ARG A 187 12.13 -9.44 2.00
C ARG A 187 13.10 -9.35 3.16
N ARG A 188 12.58 -9.46 4.38
CA ARG A 188 13.41 -9.48 5.57
C ARG A 188 14.35 -10.70 5.53
N MET A 189 15.63 -10.48 5.77
CA MET A 189 16.57 -11.57 5.95
C MET A 189 16.39 -12.12 7.36
N HIS A 190 16.03 -13.40 7.47
CA HIS A 190 16.09 -14.10 8.75
C HIS A 190 17.56 -14.45 8.98
N ALA A 191 18.10 -14.00 10.12
CA ALA A 191 19.42 -14.41 10.58
C ALA A 191 19.40 -15.87 11.06
#